data_AF-A0A2N2B713-F1
#
_entry.id   AF-A0A2N2B713-F1
#
_cell.length_a   1.000
_cell.length_b   1.000
_cell.length_c   1.000
_cell.angle_alpha   90.00
_cell.angle_beta   90.00
_cell.angle_gamma   90.00
#
_symmetry.space_group_name_H-M   'P 1'
#
loop_
_entity.id
_entity.type
_entity.pdbx_description
1 polymer ?
#
loop_
_entity_poly.entity_id
_entity_poly.type
_entity_poly.pdbx_seq_one_letter_code
_entity_poly.pdbx_strand_id
1 'polypeptide(L)' 'MTNHIYRVTAFSDSVDGGNLAGVVLDADSLSEEQMLGIAKEVGYSETAFV' A
#
# COMPACT_ATOMS: atom_id res chain seq x y z
N MET A 1 0.91 -2.74 16.97
CA MET A 1 1.69 -1.67 16.33
C MET A 1 0.92 -1.27 15.08
N THR A 2 0.69 0.01 14.85
CA THR A 2 -0.02 0.47 13.64
C THR A 2 0.98 0.61 12.51
N ASN A 3 0.94 -0.30 11.53
CA ASN A 3 1.72 -0.15 10.31
C ASN A 3 1.21 1.07 9.53
N HIS A 4 2.13 1.96 9.14
CA HIS A 4 1.79 3.12 8.33
C HIS A 4 1.60 2.70 6.87
N ILE A 5 0.51 3.15 6.25
CA ILE A 5 0.27 2.99 4.82
C ILE A 5 0.80 4.22 4.07
N TYR A 6 1.76 4.02 3.19
CA TYR A 6 2.22 5.03 2.23
C TYR A 6 1.40 4.93 0.95
N ARG A 7 1.05 6.08 0.38
CA ARG A 7 0.36 6.18 -0.92
C ARG A 7 1.30 6.84 -1.90
N VAL A 8 1.60 6.17 -2.99
CA VAL A 8 2.61 6.61 -3.98
C VAL A 8 2.05 6.58 -5.40
N THR A 9 2.63 7.41 -6.26
CA THR A 9 2.43 7.39 -7.72
C THR A 9 3.67 6.81 -8.39
N ALA A 10 3.60 5.54 -8.80
CA ALA A 10 4.69 4.91 -9.55
C ALA A 10 4.76 5.44 -10.98
N PHE A 11 5.97 5.49 -11.55
CA PHE A 11 6.23 5.94 -12.93
C PHE A 11 5.86 7.41 -13.21
N SER A 12 5.76 8.23 -12.17
CA SER A 12 5.62 9.69 -12.28
C SER A 12 6.55 10.38 -11.28
N ASP A 13 6.98 11.58 -11.64
CA ASP A 13 7.63 12.54 -10.75
C ASP A 13 6.63 13.49 -10.09
N SER A 14 5.34 13.35 -10.40
CA SER A 14 4.24 14.13 -9.85
C SER A 14 3.23 13.24 -9.12
N VAL A 15 2.40 13.87 -8.29
CA VAL A 15 1.25 13.20 -7.63
C VAL A 15 0.03 13.08 -8.55
N ASP A 16 0.01 13.85 -9.65
CA ASP A 16 -1.09 13.91 -10.60
C ASP A 16 -0.78 13.05 -11.83
N GLY A 17 -0.77 11.72 -11.64
CA GLY A 17 -0.54 10.75 -12.70
C GLY A 17 0.15 9.48 -12.24
N GLY A 18 0.62 8.68 -13.19
CA GLY A 18 1.27 7.40 -12.91
C GLY A 18 0.31 6.33 -12.43
N ASN A 19 0.85 5.29 -11.78
CA ASN A 19 0.06 4.22 -11.17
C ASN A 19 0.02 4.38 -9.65
N LEU A 20 -1.19 4.49 -9.09
CA LEU A 20 -1.38 4.60 -7.65
C LEU A 20 -1.15 3.24 -6.98
N ALA A 21 -0.34 3.23 -5.93
CA ALA A 21 -0.06 2.03 -5.14
C ALA A 21 -0.02 2.32 -3.64
N GLY A 22 -0.48 1.35 -2.86
CA GLY A 22 -0.24 1.31 -1.42
C GLY A 22 1.11 0.64 -1.11
N VAL A 23 1.82 1.12 -0.10
CA VAL A 23 3.00 0.45 0.45
C VAL A 23 2.91 0.41 1.96
N VAL A 24 3.07 -0.76 2.55
CA VAL A 24 3.09 -0.98 3.99
C VAL A 24 4.46 -1.54 4.35
N LEU A 25 5.19 -0.82 5.19
CA LEU A 25 6.51 -1.26 5.69
C LEU A 25 6.34 -1.98 7.03
N ASP A 26 7.35 -2.77 7.40
CA ASP A 26 7.43 -3.56 8.63
C ASP A 26 6.27 -4.56 8.76
N ALA A 27 5.89 -5.16 7.63
CA ALA A 27 4.69 -5.96 7.48
C ALA A 27 4.84 -7.43 7.92
N ASP A 28 6.01 -7.85 8.39
CA ASP A 28 6.32 -9.24 8.80
C ASP A 28 5.32 -9.84 9.81
N SER A 29 4.71 -8.99 10.64
CA SER A 29 3.75 -9.42 11.67
C SER A 29 2.31 -9.56 11.17
N LEU A 30 2.02 -9.15 9.93
CA LEU A 30 0.67 -9.17 9.37
C LEU A 30 0.32 -10.54 8.80
N SER A 31 -0.89 -11.02 9.09
CA SER A 31 -1.46 -12.15 8.38
C SER A 31 -1.93 -11.76 6.98
N GLU A 32 -2.09 -12.74 6.10
CA GLU A 32 -2.65 -12.52 4.76
C GLU A 32 -4.04 -11.87 4.81
N GLU A 33 -4.89 -12.26 5.77
CA GLU A 33 -6.22 -11.65 5.95
C GLU A 33 -6.13 -10.17 6.32
N GLN A 34 -5.16 -9.80 7.18
CA GLN A 34 -4.89 -8.42 7.52
C GLN A 34 -4.36 -7.63 6.32
N MET A 35 -3.44 -8.20 5.54
CA MET A 35 -2.93 -7.60 4.31
C MET A 35 -4.06 -7.35 3.30
N LEU A 36 -4.95 -8.33 3.10
CA LEU A 36 -6.11 -8.20 2.23
C LEU A 36 -7.09 -7.13 2.71
N GLY A 37 -7.35 -7.05 4.03
CA GLY A 37 -8.17 -6.01 4.63
C GLY A 37 -7.61 -4.61 4.39
N ILE A 38 -6.29 -4.45 4.58
CA ILE A 38 -5.58 -3.19 4.33
C ILE A 38 -5.64 -2.83 2.84
N ALA A 39 -5.32 -3.75 1.93
CA ALA A 39 -5.36 -3.49 0.49
C ALA A 39 -6.76 -3.05 0.02
N LYS A 40 -7.81 -3.68 0.58
CA LYS A 40 -9.20 -3.29 0.34
C LYS A 40 -9.51 -1.88 0.85
N GLU A 41 -8.99 -1.50 2.02
CA GLU A 41 -9.16 -0.15 2.56
C GLU A 41 -8.41 0.91 1.73
N VAL A 42 -7.22 0.58 1.23
CA VAL A 42 -6.43 1.47 0.36
C VAL A 42 -7.18 1.76 -0.94
N GLY A 43 -7.81 0.75 -1.53
CA GLY A 43 -8.68 0.90 -2.69
C GLY A 43 -7.96 1.20 -4.01
N TYR A 44 -6.66 0.93 -4.08
CA TYR A 44 -5.87 0.97 -5.32
C TYR A 44 -5.74 -0.42 -5.93
N SER A 45 -5.24 -0.50 -7.17
CA SER A 45 -5.08 -1.77 -7.89
C SER A 45 -4.20 -2.75 -7.12
N GLU A 46 -3.12 -2.27 -6.49
CA GLU A 46 -2.20 -3.08 -5.70
C GLU A 46 -1.74 -2.39 -4.41
N THR A 47 -1.35 -3.20 -3.42
CA THR A 47 -0.63 -2.77 -2.21
C THR A 47 0.53 -3.72 -1.95
N ALA A 48 1.74 -3.18 -1.81
CA ALA A 48 2.93 -3.96 -1.47
C ALA A 48 3.15 -3.98 0.05
N PHE A 49 3.55 -5.14 0.56
CA PHE A 49 3.88 -5.37 1.97
C PHE A 49 5.36 -5.78 2.03
N VAL A 50 6.16 -5.04 2.80
CA VAL A 50 7.61 -5.20 2.92
C VAL A 50 7.98 -5.46 4.38
#